data_AF-A0AAP9QIW0-F1
#
_entry.id   AF-A0AAP9QIW0-F1
#
_cell.length_a   1.000
_cell.length_b   1.000
_cell.length_c   1.000
_cell.angle_alpha   90.00
_cell.angle_beta   90.00
_cell.angle_gamma   90.00
#
_symmetry.space_group_name_H-M   'P 1'
#
loop_
_entity.id
_entity.type
_entity.pdbx_description
1 polymer ?
#
loop_
_entity_poly.entity_id
_entity_poly.type
_entity_poly.pdbx_seq_one_letter_code
_entity_poly.pdbx_strand_id
1 'polypeptide(L)'
;MENRSPGRFTGAFMSLISPLQQYSDYCHAVKIYSVPCHYSLQAAIHEAALLLSRRINLDYRHTSPDKVYKVFSAFGKGCWIVGISTEFENSLNLLFGCVTASNRDIERYHCPDNVVLIIEHELNKMPVGNVTGMEMF
;
A
#
# COMPACT_ATOMS: atom_id res chain seq x y z
N MET A 1 36.01 10.78 -22.02
CA MET A 1 35.27 10.67 -20.73
C MET A 1 33.85 11.12 -21.01
N GLU A 2 32.94 10.19 -21.26
CA GLU A 2 31.53 10.50 -21.47
C GLU A 2 30.83 10.68 -20.13
N ASN A 3 30.30 11.88 -19.90
CA ASN A 3 29.40 12.17 -18.78
C ASN A 3 28.08 11.42 -19.01
N ARG A 4 27.92 10.26 -18.38
CA ARG A 4 26.62 9.61 -18.24
C ARG A 4 25.84 10.32 -17.13
N SER A 5 24.92 11.19 -17.52
CA SER A 5 23.87 11.67 -16.62
C SER A 5 23.10 10.47 -16.06
N PRO A 6 22.87 10.39 -14.74
CA PRO A 6 22.00 9.35 -14.20
C PRO A 6 20.58 9.64 -14.69
N GLY A 7 20.06 8.76 -15.54
CA GLY A 7 18.70 8.82 -16.04
C GLY A 7 17.72 8.86 -14.87
N ARG A 8 17.00 9.97 -14.73
CA ARG A 8 15.84 10.10 -13.84
C ARG A 8 14.77 9.11 -14.32
N PHE A 9 14.68 7.96 -13.67
CA PHE A 9 13.53 7.06 -13.76
C PHE A 9 12.37 7.67 -12.96
N THR A 10 11.68 8.67 -13.52
CA THR A 10 10.58 9.35 -12.79
C THR A 10 9.25 9.38 -13.53
N GLY A 11 9.16 8.87 -14.77
CA GLY A 11 7.91 8.92 -15.55
C GLY A 11 7.04 7.67 -15.45
N ALA A 12 7.59 6.49 -15.73
CA ALA A 12 6.81 5.25 -15.81
C ALA A 12 6.32 4.76 -14.45
N PHE A 13 7.08 5.03 -13.39
CA PHE A 13 6.79 4.58 -12.03
C PHE A 13 5.49 5.16 -11.46
N MET A 14 5.25 6.44 -11.72
CA MET A 14 4.00 7.11 -11.34
C MET A 14 2.78 6.55 -12.07
N SER A 15 2.94 5.88 -13.21
CA SER A 15 1.82 5.20 -13.89
C SER A 15 1.45 3.86 -13.25
N LEU A 16 2.34 3.27 -12.45
CA LEU A 16 2.12 1.98 -11.80
C LEU A 16 1.34 2.11 -10.49
N ILE A 17 1.26 3.30 -9.90
CA ILE A 17 0.57 3.51 -8.61
C ILE A 17 -0.55 4.53 -8.80
N SER A 18 -1.78 4.14 -8.48
CA SER A 18 -2.87 5.10 -8.43
C SER A 18 -2.70 6.05 -7.25
N PRO A 19 -3.27 7.26 -7.33
CA PRO A 19 -3.42 8.13 -6.16
C PRO A 19 -4.09 7.39 -4.99
N LEU A 20 -3.85 7.90 -3.77
CA LEU A 20 -4.52 7.45 -2.56
C LEU A 20 -6.04 7.67 -2.69
N GLN A 21 -6.80 6.59 -2.58
CA GLN A 21 -8.25 6.56 -2.64
C GLN A 21 -8.81 6.35 -1.25
N GLN A 22 -9.75 7.21 -0.86
CA GLN A 22 -10.51 7.09 0.39
C GLN A 22 -11.82 6.36 0.10
N TYR A 23 -12.09 5.28 0.85
CA TYR A 23 -13.30 4.48 0.76
C TYR A 23 -14.26 4.75 1.94
N SER A 24 -13.70 5.07 3.11
CA SER A 24 -14.41 5.55 4.30
C SER A 24 -13.49 6.50 5.09
N ASP A 25 -13.95 7.07 6.20
CA ASP A 25 -13.10 7.92 7.06
C ASP A 25 -11.84 7.19 7.55
N TYR A 26 -11.92 5.86 7.69
CA TYR A 26 -10.86 5.02 8.21
C TYR A 26 -10.49 3.86 7.27
N CYS A 27 -10.69 4.02 5.96
CA CYS A 27 -10.24 3.05 4.95
C CYS A 27 -9.65 3.79 3.74
N HIS A 28 -8.34 3.61 3.54
CA HIS A 28 -7.58 4.26 2.48
C HIS A 28 -6.75 3.24 1.73
N ALA A 29 -6.74 3.30 0.40
CA ALA A 29 -6.00 2.34 -0.42
C ALA A 29 -5.39 2.99 -1.67
N VAL A 30 -4.33 2.37 -2.18
CA VAL A 30 -3.73 2.65 -3.48
C VAL A 30 -3.78 1.39 -4.32
N LYS A 31 -3.85 1.58 -5.64
CA LYS A 31 -3.78 0.48 -6.61
C LYS A 31 -2.39 0.46 -7.22
N ILE A 32 -1.78 -0.71 -7.22
CA ILE A 32 -0.50 -1.00 -7.83
C ILE A 32 -0.75 -1.85 -9.07
N TYR A 33 -0.45 -1.29 -10.24
CA TYR A 33 -0.42 -1.96 -11.52
C TYR A 33 1.00 -2.48 -11.71
N SER A 34 1.28 -3.73 -11.31
CA SER A 34 2.64 -4.29 -11.40
C SER A 34 3.01 -4.71 -12.82
N VAL A 35 4.26 -4.45 -13.19
CA VAL A 35 4.95 -5.05 -14.34
C VAL A 35 5.84 -6.18 -13.80
N PRO A 36 6.17 -7.26 -14.55
CA PRO A 36 6.86 -8.46 -14.01
C PRO A 36 8.28 -8.32 -13.41
N CYS A 37 8.72 -7.15 -12.92
CA CYS A 37 10.07 -6.92 -12.40
C CYS A 37 10.10 -6.63 -10.89
N HIS A 38 10.92 -7.37 -10.14
CA HIS A 38 11.07 -7.23 -8.68
C HIS A 38 11.47 -5.82 -8.21
N TYR A 39 12.40 -5.16 -8.91
CA TYR A 39 12.82 -3.80 -8.54
C TYR A 39 11.68 -2.79 -8.64
N SER A 40 10.82 -2.94 -9.66
CA SER A 40 9.66 -2.09 -9.85
C SER A 40 8.59 -2.32 -8.79
N LEU A 41 8.47 -3.54 -8.27
CA LEU A 41 7.53 -3.85 -7.20
C LEU A 41 7.98 -3.26 -5.85
N GLN A 42 9.26 -3.40 -5.50
CA GLN A 42 9.78 -2.89 -4.23
C GLN A 42 9.65 -1.38 -4.12
N ALA A 43 9.98 -0.65 -5.19
CA ALA A 43 9.78 0.79 -5.23
C ALA A 43 8.29 1.17 -5.10
N ALA A 44 7.37 0.29 -5.53
CA ALA A 44 5.94 0.61 -5.56
C ALA A 44 5.33 0.40 -4.17
N ILE A 45 5.81 -0.63 -3.48
CA ILE A 45 5.56 -0.85 -2.06
C ILE A 45 6.05 0.35 -1.24
N HIS A 46 7.27 0.84 -1.50
CA HIS A 46 7.83 2.00 -0.80
C HIS A 46 6.98 3.26 -0.98
N GLU A 47 6.64 3.61 -2.23
CA GLU A 47 5.81 4.78 -2.53
C GLU A 47 4.40 4.65 -1.94
N ALA A 48 3.79 3.46 -2.02
CA ALA A 48 2.52 3.17 -1.37
C ALA A 48 2.60 3.37 0.16
N ALA A 49 3.66 2.86 0.78
CA ALA A 49 3.89 3.00 2.22
C ALA A 49 4.05 4.46 2.65
N LEU A 50 4.74 5.29 1.85
CA LEU A 50 4.85 6.72 2.09
C LEU A 50 3.48 7.42 2.03
N LEU A 51 2.66 7.11 1.01
CA LEU A 51 1.32 7.70 0.87
C LEU A 51 0.40 7.31 2.04
N LEU A 52 0.39 6.02 2.41
CA LEU A 52 -0.43 5.49 3.49
C LEU A 52 0.04 6.00 4.86
N SER A 53 1.35 6.05 5.11
CA SER A 53 1.91 6.61 6.35
C SER A 53 1.52 8.08 6.53
N ARG A 54 1.60 8.90 5.47
CA ARG A 54 1.14 10.30 5.53
C ARG A 54 -0.32 10.38 5.95
N ARG A 55 -1.18 9.48 5.46
CA ARG A 55 -2.58 9.44 5.84
C ARG A 55 -2.80 9.04 7.30
N ILE A 56 -2.14 7.97 7.78
CA ILE A 56 -2.19 7.58 9.21
C ILE A 56 -1.78 8.75 10.11
N ASN A 57 -0.68 9.42 9.77
CA ASN A 57 -0.18 10.53 10.56
C ASN A 57 -1.15 11.73 10.57
N LEU A 58 -1.85 11.98 9.47
CA LEU A 58 -2.91 12.99 9.42
C LEU A 58 -4.10 12.56 10.29
N ASP A 59 -4.59 11.33 10.14
CA ASP A 59 -5.73 10.84 10.89
C ASP A 59 -5.44 10.86 12.40
N TYR A 60 -4.26 10.42 12.84
CA TYR A 60 -3.88 10.43 14.26
C TYR A 60 -3.65 11.82 14.87
N ARG A 61 -3.49 12.86 14.07
CA ARG A 61 -3.51 14.25 14.55
C ARG A 61 -4.92 14.73 14.84
N HIS A 62 -5.92 14.18 14.15
CA HIS A 62 -7.29 14.69 14.14
C HIS A 62 -8.33 13.72 14.74
N THR A 63 -7.95 12.48 15.06
CA THR A 63 -8.85 11.41 15.50
C THR A 63 -8.66 11.06 16.98
N SER A 64 -9.75 10.59 17.60
CA SER A 64 -9.81 9.97 18.93
C SER A 64 -8.82 8.79 19.11
N PRO A 65 -8.30 8.55 20.33
CA PRO A 65 -7.22 7.58 20.59
C PRO A 65 -7.58 6.09 20.44
N ASP A 66 -8.83 5.76 20.10
CA ASP A 66 -9.34 4.38 20.10
C ASP A 66 -9.11 3.62 18.78
N LYS A 67 -8.61 4.30 17.73
CA LYS A 67 -8.45 3.69 16.41
C LYS A 67 -7.07 3.06 16.24
N VAL A 68 -7.04 1.83 15.73
CA VAL A 68 -5.82 1.08 15.40
C VAL A 68 -5.87 0.69 13.93
N TYR A 69 -4.88 1.15 13.17
CA TYR A 69 -4.76 0.81 11.77
C TYR A 69 -4.07 -0.55 11.58
N LYS A 70 -4.50 -1.33 10.60
CA LYS A 70 -3.70 -2.44 10.06
C LYS A 70 -3.47 -2.22 8.57
N VAL A 71 -2.52 -2.96 8.02
CA VAL A 71 -2.27 -3.01 6.59
C VAL A 71 -3.17 -4.07 5.98
N PHE A 72 -3.66 -3.86 4.78
CA PHE A 72 -4.28 -4.93 4.01
C PHE A 72 -3.81 -4.94 2.56
N SER A 73 -4.02 -6.09 1.94
CA SER A 73 -3.94 -6.28 0.51
C SER A 73 -5.16 -7.01 -0.03
N ALA A 74 -5.50 -6.70 -1.26
CA ALA A 74 -6.55 -7.36 -2.03
C ALA A 74 -6.18 -7.38 -3.51
N PHE A 75 -6.90 -8.17 -4.31
CA PHE A 75 -6.69 -8.25 -5.75
C PHE A 75 -8.00 -8.03 -6.48
N GLY A 76 -7.96 -7.26 -7.57
CA GLY A 76 -9.13 -7.08 -8.40
C GLY A 76 -8.85 -6.20 -9.62
N LYS A 77 -9.60 -6.43 -10.70
CA LYS A 77 -9.57 -5.59 -11.92
C LYS A 77 -8.17 -5.37 -12.51
N GLY A 78 -7.32 -6.40 -12.46
CA GLY A 78 -5.96 -6.34 -12.98
C GLY A 78 -5.03 -5.41 -12.20
N CYS A 79 -5.22 -5.28 -10.89
CA CYS A 79 -4.28 -4.57 -10.01
C CYS A 79 -4.20 -5.21 -8.62
N TRP A 80 -3.08 -4.93 -7.95
CA TRP A 80 -2.88 -5.21 -6.54
C TRP A 80 -3.33 -3.99 -5.74
N ILE A 81 -4.30 -4.16 -4.86
CA ILE A 81 -4.84 -3.09 -4.02
C ILE A 81 -4.18 -3.24 -2.66
N VAL A 82 -3.52 -2.19 -2.17
CA VAL A 82 -2.91 -2.17 -0.85
C VAL A 82 -3.42 -0.97 -0.07
N GLY A 83 -3.61 -1.13 1.23
CA GLY A 83 -4.23 -0.07 2.01
C GLY A 83 -4.05 -0.22 3.51
N ILE A 84 -4.64 0.75 4.19
CA ILE A 84 -4.76 0.81 5.64
C ILE A 84 -6.23 0.93 5.97
N SER A 85 -6.64 0.30 7.06
CA SER A 85 -7.99 0.49 7.57
C SER A 85 -8.02 0.36 9.09
N THR A 86 -9.10 0.79 9.72
CA THR A 86 -9.46 0.39 11.10
C THR A 86 -10.67 -0.56 11.10
N GLU A 87 -11.20 -0.90 9.92
CA GLU A 87 -12.50 -1.53 9.68
C GLU A 87 -12.35 -2.97 9.13
N PHE A 88 -11.49 -3.80 9.74
CA PHE A 88 -11.18 -5.14 9.21
C PHE A 88 -12.29 -6.17 9.37
N GLU A 89 -13.25 -5.94 10.26
CA GLU A 89 -14.37 -6.84 10.48
C GLU A 89 -15.36 -6.73 9.32
N ASN A 90 -15.39 -7.74 8.44
CA ASN A 90 -16.31 -7.96 7.30
C ASN A 90 -16.41 -6.85 6.21
N SER A 91 -16.27 -5.57 6.56
CA SER A 91 -16.45 -4.42 5.67
C SER A 91 -15.45 -4.39 4.51
N LEU A 92 -14.18 -4.74 4.76
CA LEU A 92 -13.18 -4.78 3.69
C LEU A 92 -13.42 -5.93 2.69
N ASN A 93 -13.90 -7.08 3.16
CA ASN A 93 -14.26 -8.19 2.26
C ASN A 93 -15.48 -7.81 1.39
N LEU A 94 -16.41 -7.00 1.90
CA LEU A 94 -17.51 -6.46 1.07
C LEU A 94 -16.99 -5.49 -0.01
N LEU A 95 -15.98 -4.68 0.31
CA LEU A 95 -15.42 -3.69 -0.62
C LEU A 95 -14.52 -4.31 -1.69
N PHE A 96 -13.70 -5.29 -1.29
CA PHE A 96 -12.61 -5.81 -2.13
C PHE A 96 -12.72 -7.31 -2.44
N GLY A 97 -13.73 -8.01 -1.93
CA GLY A 97 -13.96 -9.44 -2.14
C GLY A 97 -13.10 -10.32 -1.22
N CYS A 98 -11.82 -10.46 -1.55
CA CYS A 98 -10.86 -11.29 -0.80
C CYS A 98 -9.70 -10.42 -0.29
N VAL A 99 -9.60 -10.27 1.03
CA VAL A 99 -8.61 -9.41 1.67
C VAL A 99 -7.67 -10.21 2.56
N THR A 100 -6.37 -9.93 2.45
CA THR A 100 -5.36 -10.37 3.42
C THR A 100 -4.99 -9.17 4.30
N ALA A 101 -5.18 -9.28 5.61
CA ALA A 101 -4.80 -8.23 6.56
C ALA A 101 -3.49 -8.57 7.28
N SER A 102 -2.74 -7.56 7.72
CA SER A 102 -1.58 -7.75 8.57
C SER A 102 -1.99 -8.17 9.97
N ASN A 103 -1.17 -9.00 10.59
CA ASN A 103 -1.32 -9.32 12.02
C ASN A 103 -0.79 -8.20 12.91
N ARG A 104 0.01 -7.28 12.36
CA ARG A 104 0.62 -6.17 13.08
C ARG A 104 -0.30 -4.96 13.07
N ASP A 105 -0.47 -4.40 14.26
CA ASP A 105 -1.15 -3.13 14.51
C ASP A 105 -0.20 -1.95 14.29
N ILE A 106 -0.75 -0.86 13.74
CA ILE A 106 -0.08 0.43 13.60
C ILE A 106 -0.74 1.39 14.58
N GLU A 107 -0.16 1.54 15.75
CA GLU A 107 -0.68 2.38 16.82
C GLU A 107 -0.20 3.84 16.72
N ARG A 108 -0.91 4.75 17.38
CA ARG A 108 -0.70 6.21 17.32
C ARG A 108 0.69 6.69 17.71
N TYR A 109 1.36 5.96 18.60
CA TYR A 109 2.67 6.36 19.11
C TYR A 109 3.84 5.99 18.20
N HIS A 110 3.60 5.26 17.11
CA HIS A 110 4.65 5.03 16.13
C HIS A 110 5.00 6.34 15.42
N CYS A 111 6.30 6.63 15.32
CA CYS A 111 6.76 7.76 14.52
C CYS A 111 6.51 7.49 13.01
N PRO A 112 6.39 8.54 12.18
CA PRO A 112 6.10 8.40 10.75
C PRO A 112 7.00 7.40 10.00
N ASP A 113 8.31 7.43 10.27
CA ASP A 113 9.28 6.55 9.62
C ASP A 113 9.09 5.09 10.03
N ASN A 114 8.78 4.85 11.31
CA ASN A 114 8.43 3.50 11.78
C ASN A 114 7.14 3.01 11.12
N VAL A 115 6.15 3.88 10.92
CA VAL A 115 4.91 3.51 10.21
C VAL A 115 5.21 3.07 8.77
N VAL A 116 6.08 3.80 8.05
CA VAL A 116 6.50 3.42 6.69
C VAL A 116 7.14 2.04 6.69
N LEU A 117 8.11 1.81 7.58
CA LEU A 117 8.80 0.52 7.68
C LEU A 117 7.87 -0.64 8.05
N ILE A 118 6.88 -0.38 8.92
CA ILE A 118 5.85 -1.36 9.25
C ILE A 118 5.03 -1.71 8.01
N ILE A 119 4.53 -0.70 7.29
CA ILE A 119 3.70 -0.92 6.11
C ILE A 119 4.49 -1.71 5.05
N GLU A 120 5.72 -1.31 4.75
CA GLU A 120 6.59 -2.03 3.82
C GLU A 120 6.80 -3.48 4.23
N HIS A 121 7.15 -3.71 5.49
CA HIS A 121 7.40 -5.05 6.00
C HIS A 121 6.17 -5.95 5.90
N GLU A 122 4.99 -5.43 6.25
CA GLU A 122 3.73 -6.17 6.13
C GLU A 122 3.38 -6.46 4.66
N LEU A 123 3.51 -5.48 3.77
CA LEU A 123 3.22 -5.67 2.34
C LEU A 123 4.15 -6.68 1.66
N ASN A 124 5.44 -6.72 2.04
CA ASN A 124 6.40 -7.69 1.49
C ASN A 124 6.09 -9.14 1.89
N LYS A 125 5.28 -9.37 2.94
CA LYS A 125 4.82 -10.70 3.35
C LYS A 125 3.52 -11.12 2.68
N MET A 126 2.80 -10.17 2.08
CA MET A 126 1.50 -10.42 1.48
C MET A 126 1.65 -11.00 0.08
N PRO A 127 0.70 -11.85 -0.36
CA PRO A 127 0.70 -12.30 -1.73
C PRO A 127 0.64 -11.10 -2.69
N VAL A 128 1.33 -11.22 -3.81
CA VAL A 128 1.28 -10.24 -4.90
C VAL A 128 0.53 -10.90 -6.03
N GLY A 129 -0.66 -10.40 -6.33
CA GLY A 129 -1.52 -10.94 -7.37
C GLY A 129 -0.91 -10.57 -8.72
N ASN A 130 -0.86 -11.54 -9.62
CA ASN A 130 -0.30 -11.28 -10.95
C ASN A 130 -1.23 -10.32 -11.70
N VAL A 131 -0.86 -9.03 -11.72
CA VAL A 131 -1.63 -7.92 -12.30
C VAL A 131 -1.88 -8.13 -13.80
N THR A 132 -1.12 -9.01 -14.44
CA THR A 132 -1.22 -9.33 -15.87
C THR A 132 -2.14 -10.49 -16.22
N GLY A 133 -2.73 -11.19 -15.23
CA GLY A 133 -3.57 -12.37 -15.50
C GLY A 133 -2.81 -13.56 -16.08
N MET A 134 -1.47 -13.59 -15.96
CA MET A 134 -0.70 -14.80 -16.24
C MET A 134 -0.63 -15.64 -14.96
N GLU A 135 -1.24 -16.82 -14.96
CA GLU A 135 -0.90 -17.84 -13.98
C GLU A 135 0.61 -18.15 -14.17
N MET A 136 1.41 -17.93 -13.12
CA MET A 136 2.73 -18.53 -13.10
C MET A 136 2.51 -19.99 -12.74
N PHE A 137 2.53 -20.84 -13.77
CA PHE A 137 2.64 -22.29 -13.67
C PHE A 137 3.97 -22.68 -13.02
#